data_AF-A0A963QTU6-F1
#
_entry.id   AF-A0A963QTU6-F1
#
_cell.length_a   1.000
_cell.length_b   1.000
_cell.length_c   1.000
_cell.angle_alpha   90.00
_cell.angle_beta   90.00
_cell.angle_gamma   90.00
#
_symmetry.space_group_name_H-M   'P 1'
#
loop_
_entity.id
_entity.type
_entity.pdbx_description
1 polymer ?
#
loop_
_entity_poly.entity_id
_entity_poly.type
_entity_poly.pdbx_seq_one_letter_code
_entity_poly.pdbx_strand_id
1 'polypeptide(L)'
;MSGRLSTFAAALVVARRDFTAILFSRSFFFFLLGPLFPVIVATLAGGVGQHVQKAADQPLLGVAMSAQDNARMVAARKALIEFGAVGMPEIRVIAQAGPERPVDPAQLLAGEGAGVQAVLTGTIVQP
;
A
#
# COMPACT_ATOMS: atom_id res chain seq x y z
N MET A 1 44.89 -33.63 -46.15
CA MET A 1 44.30 -32.47 -46.85
C MET A 1 44.07 -31.37 -45.82
N SER A 2 44.83 -30.28 -45.88
CA SER A 2 44.77 -29.20 -44.88
C SER A 2 43.60 -28.27 -45.22
N GLY A 3 42.48 -28.41 -44.49
CA GLY A 3 41.31 -27.54 -44.63
C GLY A 3 41.52 -26.26 -43.83
N ARG A 4 41.91 -25.17 -44.49
CA ARG A 4 41.97 -23.83 -43.87
C ARG A 4 40.68 -23.09 -44.17
N LEU A 5 40.03 -22.60 -43.12
CA LEU A 5 38.86 -21.73 -43.23
C LEU A 5 39.22 -20.45 -43.99
N SER A 6 38.24 -19.89 -44.72
CA SER A 6 38.37 -18.53 -45.25
C SER A 6 38.53 -17.52 -44.10
N THR A 7 39.12 -16.37 -44.36
CA THR A 7 39.33 -15.31 -43.35
C THR A 7 38.03 -14.88 -42.68
N PHE A 8 36.94 -14.75 -43.44
CA PHE A 8 35.62 -14.41 -42.91
C PHE A 8 35.03 -15.54 -42.04
N ALA A 9 35.16 -16.79 -42.47
CA ALA A 9 34.70 -17.94 -41.68
C ALA A 9 35.49 -18.07 -40.37
N ALA A 10 36.80 -17.85 -40.41
CA ALA A 10 37.64 -17.81 -39.22
C ALA A 10 37.25 -16.67 -38.28
N ALA A 11 37.01 -15.45 -38.81
CA ALA A 11 36.57 -14.31 -38.02
C ALA A 11 35.23 -14.55 -37.33
N LEU A 12 34.26 -15.18 -38.03
CA LEU A 12 32.95 -15.50 -37.46
C LEU A 12 33.04 -16.51 -36.31
N VAL A 13 33.94 -17.49 -36.41
CA VAL A 13 34.18 -18.48 -35.34
C VAL A 13 34.72 -17.79 -34.09
N VAL A 14 35.70 -16.90 -34.25
CA VAL A 14 36.27 -16.13 -33.13
C VAL A 14 35.21 -15.22 -32.52
N ALA A 15 34.46 -14.47 -33.34
CA ALA A 15 33.41 -13.58 -32.87
C ALA A 15 32.33 -14.32 -32.09
N ARG A 16 31.87 -15.48 -32.56
CA ARG A 16 30.87 -16.29 -31.82
C ARG A 16 31.42 -16.77 -30.49
N ARG A 17 32.65 -17.30 -30.47
CA ARG A 17 33.30 -17.79 -29.25
C ARG A 17 33.42 -16.69 -28.20
N ASP A 18 33.99 -15.56 -28.60
CA ASP A 18 34.32 -14.48 -27.68
C ASP A 18 33.04 -13.75 -27.22
N PHE A 19 32.06 -13.55 -28.10
CA PHE A 19 30.76 -13.00 -27.73
C PHE A 19 30.04 -13.87 -26.70
N THR A 20 30.03 -15.19 -26.93
CA THR A 20 29.41 -16.14 -26.00
C THR A 20 30.15 -16.15 -24.66
N ALA A 21 31.48 -16.14 -24.69
CA ALA A 21 32.30 -16.10 -23.48
C ALA A 21 32.04 -14.84 -22.65
N ILE A 22 31.89 -13.68 -23.29
CA ILE A 22 31.61 -12.41 -22.61
C ILE A 22 30.18 -12.39 -22.07
N LEU A 23 29.18 -12.64 -22.91
CA LEU A 23 27.76 -12.48 -22.56
C LEU A 23 27.32 -13.46 -21.48
N PHE A 24 27.87 -14.68 -21.47
CA PHE A 24 27.59 -15.70 -20.47
C PHE A 24 28.57 -15.68 -19.28
N SER A 25 29.44 -14.66 -19.19
CA SER A 25 30.30 -14.51 -18.03
C SER A 25 29.55 -13.94 -16.81
N ARG A 26 29.97 -14.36 -15.62
CA ARG A 26 29.45 -13.81 -14.35
C ARG A 26 29.65 -12.28 -14.26
N SER A 27 30.81 -11.79 -14.69
CA SER A 27 31.13 -10.36 -14.67
C SER A 27 30.19 -9.53 -15.53
N PHE A 28 29.81 -10.03 -16.72
CA PHE A 28 28.84 -9.35 -17.58
C PHE A 28 27.44 -9.28 -16.94
N PHE A 29 26.99 -10.35 -16.28
CA PHE A 29 25.73 -10.32 -15.54
C PHE A 29 25.75 -9.32 -14.39
N PHE A 30 26.83 -9.24 -13.61
CA PHE A 30 26.96 -8.22 -12.56
C PHE A 30 27.06 -6.79 -13.11
N PHE A 31 27.71 -6.63 -14.27
CA PHE A 31 27.74 -5.36 -15.00
C PHE A 31 26.32 -4.92 -15.41
N LEU A 32 25.46 -5.84 -15.86
CA LEU A 32 24.06 -5.53 -16.18
C LEU A 32 23.22 -5.28 -14.92
N LEU A 33 23.48 -6.03 -13.85
CA LEU A 33 22.72 -5.93 -12.60
C LEU A 33 22.94 -4.58 -11.91
N GLY A 34 24.16 -4.02 -11.95
CA GLY A 34 24.49 -2.75 -11.30
C GLY A 34 23.57 -1.59 -11.73
N PRO A 35 23.48 -1.25 -13.03
CA PRO A 35 22.56 -0.23 -13.55
C PRO A 35 21.08 -0.61 -13.44
N LEU A 36 20.74 -1.91 -13.45
CA LEU A 36 19.35 -2.36 -13.34
C LEU A 36 18.82 -2.28 -11.90
N PHE A 37 19.69 -2.41 -10.91
CA PHE A 37 19.33 -2.42 -9.49
C PHE A 37 18.50 -1.20 -9.07
N PRO A 38 18.88 0.07 -9.39
CA PRO A 38 18.06 1.23 -9.06
C PRO A 38 16.65 1.20 -9.66
N VAL A 39 16.49 0.66 -10.87
CA VAL A 39 15.18 0.54 -11.52
C VAL A 39 14.30 -0.44 -10.76
N ILE A 40 14.85 -1.60 -10.39
CA ILE A 40 14.14 -2.60 -9.59
C ILE A 40 13.70 -2.00 -8.25
N VAL A 41 14.61 -1.33 -7.54
CA VAL A 41 14.32 -0.69 -6.24
C VAL A 41 13.25 0.40 -6.40
N ALA A 42 13.35 1.25 -7.42
CA ALA A 42 12.35 2.30 -7.67
C ALA A 42 10.96 1.71 -7.93
N THR A 43 10.85 0.63 -8.71
CA THR A 43 9.57 -0.04 -8.97
C THR A 43 8.99 -0.67 -7.70
N LEU A 44 9.81 -1.40 -6.92
CA LEU A 44 9.37 -2.02 -5.68
C LEU A 44 8.96 -0.98 -4.62
N ALA A 45 9.78 0.04 -4.42
CA ALA A 45 9.51 1.14 -3.49
C ALA A 45 8.27 1.94 -3.91
N GLY A 46 8.11 2.21 -5.21
CA GLY A 46 6.91 2.86 -5.75
C GLY A 46 5.64 2.05 -5.45
N GLY A 47 5.68 0.73 -5.66
CA GLY A 47 4.56 -0.15 -5.32
C GLY A 47 4.19 -0.12 -3.83
N VAL A 48 5.18 -0.23 -2.95
CA VAL A 48 4.96 -0.17 -1.48
C VAL A 48 4.40 1.18 -1.05
N GLY A 49 4.94 2.29 -1.57
CA GLY A 49 4.44 3.63 -1.25
C GLY A 49 2.96 3.81 -1.60
N GLN A 50 2.52 3.29 -2.76
CA GLN A 50 1.12 3.34 -3.17
C GLN A 50 0.19 2.54 -2.24
N HIS A 51 0.63 1.41 -1.71
CA HIS A 51 -0.15 0.62 -0.76
C HIS A 51 -0.27 1.31 0.61
N VAL A 52 0.82 1.91 1.10
CA VAL A 52 0.79 2.68 2.36
C VAL A 52 -0.08 3.91 2.22
N GLN A 53 0.00 4.64 1.10
CA GLN A 53 -0.83 5.82 0.87
C GLN A 53 -2.32 5.46 0.86
N LYS A 54 -2.72 4.38 0.18
CA LYS A 54 -4.12 3.90 0.21
C LYS A 54 -4.61 3.48 1.59
N ALA A 55 -3.74 2.92 2.43
CA ALA A 55 -4.08 2.56 3.80
C ALA A 55 -4.18 3.80 4.71
N ALA A 56 -3.32 4.79 4.49
CA ALA A 56 -3.39 6.08 5.19
C ALA A 56 -4.61 6.94 4.75
N ASP A 57 -5.01 6.81 3.48
CA ASP A 57 -6.11 7.58 2.86
C ASP A 57 -7.51 6.97 3.12
N GLN A 58 -7.63 5.88 3.89
CA GLN A 58 -8.95 5.43 4.36
C GLN A 58 -9.23 6.03 5.74
N PRO A 59 -9.93 7.18 5.80
CA PRO A 59 -10.31 7.75 7.07
C PRO A 59 -11.19 6.78 7.85
N LEU A 60 -10.80 6.53 9.09
CA LEU A 60 -11.51 5.81 10.13
C LEU A 60 -12.16 6.85 11.08
N LEU A 61 -13.49 6.85 11.10
CA LEU A 61 -14.30 7.65 12.00
C LEU A 61 -14.59 6.85 13.28
N GLY A 62 -14.10 7.34 14.41
CA GLY A 62 -14.47 6.84 15.73
C GLY A 62 -15.85 7.33 16.13
N VAL A 63 -16.71 6.45 16.63
CA VAL A 63 -17.97 6.84 17.29
C VAL A 63 -17.93 6.46 18.76
N ALA A 64 -18.33 7.41 19.58
CA ALA A 64 -18.41 7.30 21.04
C ALA A 64 -19.71 7.93 21.53
N MET A 65 -20.82 7.30 21.12
CA MET A 65 -22.19 7.70 21.46
C MET A 65 -22.84 6.63 22.37
N SER A 66 -24.16 6.75 22.60
CA SER A 66 -24.94 5.67 23.22
C SER A 66 -24.83 4.38 22.40
N ALA A 67 -25.03 3.22 23.03
CA ALA A 67 -24.98 1.93 22.31
C ALA A 67 -25.98 1.88 21.15
N GLN A 68 -27.16 2.48 21.33
CA GLN A 68 -28.19 2.55 20.29
C GLN A 68 -27.76 3.45 19.13
N ASP A 69 -27.18 4.61 19.42
CA ASP A 69 -26.78 5.56 18.38
C ASP A 69 -25.53 5.07 17.63
N ASN A 70 -24.57 4.46 18.32
CA ASN A 70 -23.44 3.79 17.69
C ASN A 70 -23.91 2.74 16.66
N ALA A 71 -24.90 1.90 17.03
CA ALA A 71 -25.46 0.90 16.12
C ALA A 71 -26.16 1.54 14.92
N ARG A 72 -26.89 2.65 15.12
CA ARG A 72 -27.53 3.42 14.05
C ARG A 72 -26.52 4.03 13.09
N MET A 73 -25.40 4.57 13.59
CA MET A 73 -24.33 5.12 12.74
C MET A 73 -23.70 4.05 11.85
N VAL A 74 -23.40 2.87 12.42
CA VAL A 74 -22.86 1.73 11.66
C VAL A 74 -23.88 1.26 10.60
N ALA A 75 -25.15 1.15 10.96
CA ALA A 75 -26.22 0.76 10.04
C ALA A 75 -26.43 1.79 8.92
N ALA A 76 -26.39 3.09 9.24
CA ALA A 76 -26.53 4.17 8.26
C ALA A 76 -25.40 4.14 7.23
N ARG A 77 -24.15 3.94 7.65
CA ARG A 77 -23.02 3.75 6.74
C ARG A 77 -23.24 2.56 5.81
N LYS A 78 -23.66 1.42 6.37
CA LYS A 78 -23.92 0.21 5.58
C LYS A 78 -24.98 0.48 4.50
N ALA A 79 -26.08 1.13 4.88
CA ALA A 79 -27.15 1.48 3.94
C ALA A 79 -26.64 2.43 2.84
N LEU A 80 -25.85 3.45 3.19
CA LEU A 80 -25.27 4.38 2.21
C LEU A 80 -24.37 3.66 1.20
N ILE A 81 -23.55 2.71 1.65
CA ILE A 81 -22.71 1.88 0.76
C ILE A 81 -23.58 1.03 -0.17
N GLU A 82 -24.65 0.43 0.35
CA GLU A 82 -25.61 -0.36 -0.45
C GLU A 82 -26.33 0.51 -1.50
N PHE A 83 -26.58 1.79 -1.21
CA PHE A 83 -27.10 2.77 -2.16
C PHE A 83 -26.04 3.31 -3.15
N GLY A 84 -24.80 2.83 -3.09
CA GLY A 84 -23.74 3.20 -4.02
C GLY A 84 -22.90 4.41 -3.58
N ALA A 85 -22.98 4.82 -2.31
CA ALA A 85 -22.07 5.84 -1.80
C ALA A 85 -20.62 5.34 -1.84
N VAL A 86 -19.75 6.12 -2.46
CA VAL A 86 -18.31 5.84 -2.59
C VAL A 86 -17.53 6.73 -1.61
N GLY A 87 -16.46 6.19 -1.02
CA GLY A 87 -15.57 6.97 -0.15
C GLY A 87 -16.08 7.21 1.26
N MET A 88 -17.09 6.45 1.72
CA MET A 88 -17.56 6.53 3.10
C MET A 88 -16.50 5.99 4.08
N PRO A 89 -16.03 6.80 5.07
CA PRO A 89 -15.03 6.37 6.04
C PRO A 89 -15.51 5.14 6.80
N GLU A 90 -14.61 4.26 7.20
CA GLU A 90 -14.97 3.15 8.08
C GLU A 90 -15.40 3.72 9.45
N ILE A 91 -16.49 3.20 10.02
CA ILE A 91 -16.95 3.60 11.35
C ILE A 91 -16.52 2.55 12.36
N ARG A 92 -15.78 2.98 13.38
CA ARG A 92 -15.37 2.14 14.51
C ARG A 92 -15.99 2.66 15.80
N VAL A 93 -16.67 1.78 16.53
CA VAL A 93 -17.12 2.09 17.88
C VAL A 93 -15.92 2.04 18.82
N ILE A 94 -15.50 3.19 19.35
CA ILE A 94 -14.32 3.30 20.20
C ILE A 94 -14.67 3.45 21.69
N ALA A 95 -15.89 3.91 21.98
CA ALA A 95 -16.42 3.95 23.34
C ALA A 95 -17.96 3.91 23.33
N GLN A 96 -18.55 3.65 24.50
CA GLN A 96 -19.97 3.83 24.75
C GLN A 96 -20.14 5.00 25.72
N ALA A 97 -20.65 6.12 25.23
CA ALA A 97 -20.99 7.27 26.05
C ALA A 97 -22.38 7.08 26.68
N GLY A 98 -22.52 7.51 27.91
CA GLY A 98 -23.81 7.55 28.60
C GLY A 98 -23.82 8.62 29.69
N PRO A 99 -24.98 8.91 30.30
CA PRO A 99 -25.08 9.93 31.34
C PRO A 99 -24.12 9.68 32.51
N GLU A 100 -23.95 8.41 32.89
CA GLU A 100 -23.06 7.94 33.96
C GLU A 100 -21.60 7.77 33.53
N ARG A 101 -21.33 7.85 32.21
CA ARG A 101 -20.00 7.67 31.60
C ARG A 101 -19.82 8.72 30.51
N PRO A 102 -19.59 9.99 30.90
CA PRO A 102 -19.24 11.04 29.96
C PRO A 102 -17.89 10.69 29.31
N VAL A 103 -17.78 11.02 28.03
CA VAL A 103 -16.60 10.73 27.23
C VAL A 103 -16.03 12.04 26.72
N ASP A 104 -14.73 12.23 26.87
CA ASP A 104 -14.00 13.37 26.33
C ASP A 104 -13.49 13.04 24.91
N PRO A 105 -13.99 13.71 23.85
CA PRO A 105 -13.57 13.48 22.48
C PRO A 105 -12.07 13.73 22.28
N ALA A 106 -11.48 14.71 22.98
CA ALA A 106 -10.07 15.06 22.83
C ALA A 106 -9.16 13.95 23.38
N GLN A 107 -9.54 13.34 24.50
CA GLN A 107 -8.82 12.20 25.07
C GLN A 107 -8.94 10.96 24.18
N LEU A 108 -10.12 10.71 23.59
CA LEU A 108 -10.29 9.61 22.66
C LEU A 108 -9.48 9.76 21.37
N LEU A 109 -9.38 10.99 20.85
CA LEU A 109 -8.58 11.26 19.65
C LEU A 109 -7.07 11.20 19.96
N ALA A 110 -6.65 11.62 21.16
CA ALA A 110 -5.26 11.57 21.60
C ALA A 110 -4.80 10.18 22.09
N GLY A 111 -5.74 9.28 22.38
CA GLY A 111 -5.44 7.95 22.93
C GLY A 111 -4.69 7.05 21.95
N GLU A 112 -3.57 6.49 22.40
CA GLU A 112 -2.83 5.46 21.67
C GLU A 112 -3.72 4.22 21.50
N GLY A 113 -4.13 3.91 20.26
CA GLY A 113 -4.77 2.64 19.91
C GLY A 113 -6.09 2.71 19.12
N ALA A 114 -6.73 3.88 19.01
CA ALA A 114 -7.97 3.97 18.23
C ALA A 114 -7.70 3.96 16.71
N GLY A 115 -6.59 4.60 16.27
CA GLY A 115 -6.23 4.72 14.85
C GLY A 115 -7.24 5.52 14.02
N VAL A 116 -8.04 6.37 14.68
CA VAL A 116 -9.11 7.18 14.08
C VAL A 116 -8.59 8.58 13.76
N GLN A 117 -9.09 9.21 12.70
CA GLN A 117 -8.74 10.60 12.37
C GLN A 117 -9.80 11.61 12.85
N ALA A 118 -10.98 11.14 13.25
CA ALA A 118 -12.03 11.94 13.83
C ALA A 118 -12.84 11.12 14.84
N VAL A 119 -13.44 11.80 15.82
CA VAL A 119 -14.33 11.20 16.82
C VAL A 119 -15.66 11.93 16.82
N LEU A 120 -16.75 11.18 16.72
CA LEU A 120 -18.13 11.65 16.82
C LEU A 120 -18.71 11.26 18.19
N THR A 121 -19.29 12.20 18.91
CA THR A 121 -19.85 11.99 20.26
C THR A 121 -21.31 12.45 20.32
N GLY A 122 -21.87 12.65 21.52
CA GLY A 122 -23.21 13.19 21.68
C GLY A 122 -24.31 12.23 21.23
N THR A 123 -25.31 12.78 20.53
CA THR A 123 -26.50 12.08 20.03
C THR A 123 -26.63 12.31 18.52
N ILE A 124 -27.45 11.53 17.82
CA ILE A 124 -27.63 11.72 16.37
C ILE A 124 -28.20 13.11 16.04
N VAL A 125 -29.01 13.69 16.94
CA VAL A 125 -29.62 15.00 16.76
C VAL A 125 -28.66 16.13 17.15
N GLN A 126 -27.75 15.86 18.08
CA GLN A 126 -26.72 16.79 18.58
C GLN A 126 -25.39 16.03 18.67
N PRO A 127 -24.71 15.82 17.53
CA PRO A 127 -23.45 15.08 17.45
C PRO A 127 -22.25 15.88 17.97
#